data_AF-A0A737BU54-F1
#
_entry.id   AF-A0A737BU54-F1
#
_cell.length_a   1.000
_cell.length_b   1.000
_cell.length_c   1.000
_cell.angle_alpha   90.00
_cell.angle_beta   90.00
_cell.angle_gamma   90.00
#
_symmetry.space_group_name_H-M   'P 1'
#
loop_
_entity.id
_entity.type
_entity.pdbx_description
1 polymer ?
#
loop_
_entity_poly.entity_id
_entity_poly.type
_entity_poly.pdbx_seq_one_letter_code
_entity_poly.pdbx_strand_id
1 'polypeptide(L)'
;WADGSYTLTVRVEDEAGNEKYSAPLTVMVDTQVTIDNVELVNDSGVKGDNLTNDANPQFRVTVPVDVNEVSLSIDGGVTWVKAMQSATPGVWNYTWPRAVADGDYTLTVKATDNAGNTVTKTLGFTIDTTLSTPVIVLDSVDDSGVPGDNMTNRTQPTFNLQHIDDDAVSVTVSVEYGGATTTFDATKGAGGWTFTPPVSWVDGDYILSVSVKDAAGNTSHS
;
A
#
# COMPACT_ATOMS: atom_id res chain seq x y z
N TRP A 1 -29.46 -32.72 1.11
CA TRP A 1 -28.48 -32.89 2.20
C TRP A 1 -27.56 -31.70 2.15
N ALA A 2 -27.22 -31.13 3.32
CA ALA A 2 -26.32 -29.99 3.42
C ALA A 2 -24.86 -30.48 3.49
N ASP A 3 -23.90 -29.57 3.44
CA ASP A 3 -22.52 -29.90 3.77
C ASP A 3 -22.43 -30.48 5.19
N GLY A 4 -21.53 -31.43 5.40
CA GLY A 4 -21.38 -32.13 6.67
C GLY A 4 -20.77 -33.52 6.59
N SER A 5 -20.60 -34.12 7.76
CA SER A 5 -20.04 -35.46 7.91
C SER A 5 -21.16 -36.51 8.01
N TYR A 6 -21.06 -37.54 7.18
CA TYR A 6 -22.03 -38.62 7.05
C TYR A 6 -21.34 -39.96 7.35
N THR A 7 -21.89 -40.73 8.28
CA THR A 7 -21.40 -42.08 8.58
C THR A 7 -22.32 -43.11 7.95
N LEU A 8 -21.78 -43.92 7.05
CA LEU A 8 -22.48 -44.99 6.36
C LEU A 8 -22.13 -46.33 6.97
N THR A 9 -23.16 -47.13 7.27
CA THR A 9 -23.04 -48.53 7.66
C THR A 9 -23.95 -49.37 6.79
N VAL A 10 -23.51 -50.58 6.45
CA VAL A 10 -24.33 -51.56 5.74
C VAL A 10 -24.87 -52.56 6.75
N ARG A 11 -26.19 -52.71 6.85
CA ARG A 11 -26.86 -53.76 7.62
C ARG A 11 -27.23 -54.90 6.68
N VAL A 12 -26.89 -56.12 7.07
CA VAL A 12 -27.37 -57.35 6.42
C VAL A 12 -28.18 -58.15 7.43
N GLU A 13 -29.28 -58.74 6.97
CA GLU A 13 -30.17 -59.61 7.75
C GLU A 13 -30.42 -60.87 6.91
N ASP A 14 -30.22 -62.05 7.49
CA ASP A 14 -30.54 -63.31 6.80
C ASP A 14 -32.02 -63.71 6.94
N GLU A 15 -32.47 -64.76 6.22
CA GLU A 15 -33.86 -65.23 6.29
C GLU A 15 -34.28 -65.72 7.69
N ALA A 16 -33.32 -66.01 8.57
CA ALA A 16 -33.56 -66.40 9.95
C ALA A 16 -33.59 -65.18 10.92
N GLY A 17 -33.37 -63.96 10.41
CA GLY A 17 -33.37 -62.72 11.19
C GLY A 17 -32.03 -62.37 11.85
N ASN A 18 -30.91 -63.02 11.49
CA ASN A 18 -29.60 -62.67 12.04
C ASN A 18 -29.05 -61.42 11.36
N GLU A 19 -28.72 -60.40 12.15
CA GLU A 19 -28.15 -59.15 11.63
C GLU A 19 -26.63 -59.05 11.80
N LYS A 20 -25.97 -58.45 10.81
CA LYS A 20 -24.58 -57.95 10.90
C LYS A 20 -24.46 -56.57 10.28
N TYR A 21 -23.47 -55.82 10.74
CA TYR A 21 -23.16 -54.48 10.25
C TYR A 21 -21.74 -54.45 9.69
N SER A 22 -21.51 -53.68 8.63
CA SER A 22 -20.15 -53.36 8.17
C SER A 22 -19.41 -52.49 9.19
N ALA A 23 -18.10 -52.34 9.01
CA ALA A 23 -17.40 -51.21 9.59
C ALA A 23 -18.00 -49.89 9.06
N PRO A 24 -18.09 -48.83 9.89
CA PRO A 24 -18.56 -47.53 9.45
C PRO A 24 -17.59 -46.87 8.48
N LEU A 25 -18.12 -46.18 7.45
CA LEU A 25 -17.38 -45.30 6.56
C LEU A 25 -17.85 -43.86 6.79
N THR A 26 -16.93 -42.96 7.12
CA THR A 26 -17.21 -41.52 7.22
C THR A 26 -16.93 -40.83 5.89
N VAL A 27 -17.89 -40.05 5.40
CA VAL A 27 -17.81 -39.22 4.19
C VAL A 27 -18.09 -37.78 4.58
N MET A 28 -17.22 -36.84 4.20
CA MET A 28 -17.47 -35.41 4.36
C MET A 28 -17.90 -34.83 3.01
N VAL A 29 -19.04 -34.14 3.00
CA VAL A 29 -19.52 -33.35 1.86
C VAL A 29 -19.23 -31.90 2.17
N ASP A 30 -18.46 -31.27 1.30
CA ASP A 30 -18.08 -29.87 1.35
C ASP A 30 -18.13 -29.32 -0.07
N THR A 31 -18.97 -28.33 -0.28
CA THR A 31 -19.27 -27.79 -1.62
C THR A 31 -18.95 -26.30 -1.75
N GLN A 32 -18.31 -25.70 -0.73
CA GLN A 32 -18.15 -24.25 -0.67
C GLN A 32 -16.77 -23.85 -0.12
N VAL A 33 -16.23 -22.77 -0.67
CA VAL A 33 -15.03 -22.11 -0.15
C VAL A 33 -15.19 -20.60 -0.24
N THR A 34 -14.62 -19.88 0.72
CA THR A 34 -14.64 -18.41 0.77
C THR A 34 -13.22 -17.82 0.83
N ILE A 35 -13.11 -16.55 0.46
CA ILE A 35 -11.95 -15.70 0.81
C ILE A 35 -12.46 -14.58 1.70
N ASP A 36 -12.13 -14.68 2.99
CA ASP A 36 -12.65 -13.81 4.03
C ASP A 36 -12.05 -12.41 3.89
N ASN A 37 -10.72 -12.31 3.76
CA ASN A 37 -10.01 -11.05 3.60
C ASN A 37 -8.85 -11.12 2.61
N VAL A 38 -8.58 -10.00 1.93
CA VAL A 38 -7.37 -9.75 1.14
C VAL A 38 -6.90 -8.35 1.51
N GLU A 39 -5.67 -8.20 1.97
CA GLU A 39 -5.10 -6.92 2.38
C GLU A 39 -3.74 -6.68 1.73
N LEU A 40 -3.48 -5.43 1.35
CA LEU A 40 -2.14 -4.93 1.08
C LEU A 40 -1.48 -4.61 2.44
N VAL A 41 -0.47 -5.38 2.82
CA VAL A 41 0.17 -5.31 4.14
C VAL A 41 1.09 -4.09 4.24
N ASN A 42 1.78 -3.74 3.15
CA ASN A 42 2.68 -2.60 3.04
C ASN A 42 2.01 -1.34 2.45
N ASP A 43 0.72 -1.18 2.73
CA ASP A 43 -0.03 0.06 2.54
C ASP A 43 0.62 1.23 3.32
N SER A 44 1.06 2.26 2.60
CA SER A 44 1.86 3.38 3.10
C SER A 44 1.14 4.71 2.88
N GLY A 45 1.64 5.79 3.49
CA GLY A 45 0.93 7.06 3.43
C GLY A 45 -0.40 7.05 4.20
N VAL A 46 -1.54 7.02 3.49
CA VAL A 46 -2.88 7.02 4.07
C VAL A 46 -3.37 5.59 4.26
N LYS A 47 -3.82 5.24 5.47
CA LYS A 47 -4.26 3.86 5.75
C LYS A 47 -5.57 3.51 5.07
N GLY A 48 -5.58 2.38 4.36
CA GLY A 48 -6.75 1.74 3.77
C GLY A 48 -7.08 2.19 2.34
N ASP A 49 -6.22 2.98 1.69
CA ASP A 49 -6.37 3.33 0.28
C ASP A 49 -5.72 2.31 -0.67
N ASN A 50 -4.92 1.38 -0.14
CA ASN A 50 -4.16 0.37 -0.89
C ASN A 50 -3.11 0.99 -1.81
N LEU A 51 -2.47 2.06 -1.36
CA LEU A 51 -1.34 2.71 -2.02
C LEU A 51 -0.05 2.34 -1.30
N THR A 52 0.98 1.96 -2.06
CA THR A 52 2.28 1.61 -1.48
C THR A 52 3.42 2.33 -2.18
N ASN A 53 4.38 2.77 -1.37
CA ASN A 53 5.67 3.30 -1.82
C ASN A 53 6.78 2.25 -1.90
N ASP A 54 6.39 0.97 -1.90
CA ASP A 54 7.29 -0.16 -2.03
C ASP A 54 6.99 -0.91 -3.33
N ALA A 55 8.01 -1.02 -4.20
CA ALA A 55 7.90 -1.75 -5.47
C ALA A 55 7.69 -3.27 -5.27
N ASN A 56 7.83 -3.80 -4.06
CA ASN A 56 7.61 -5.19 -3.71
C ASN A 56 6.31 -5.35 -2.91
N PRO A 57 5.12 -5.29 -3.55
CA PRO A 57 3.85 -5.34 -2.84
C PRO A 57 3.71 -6.63 -2.03
N GLN A 58 3.21 -6.49 -0.80
CA GLN A 58 3.00 -7.58 0.13
C GLN A 58 1.52 -7.74 0.41
N PHE A 59 1.02 -8.96 0.23
CA PHE A 59 -0.38 -9.29 0.48
C PHE A 59 -0.52 -10.32 1.57
N ARG A 60 -1.62 -10.20 2.30
CA ARG A 60 -2.13 -11.25 3.18
C ARG A 60 -3.54 -11.62 2.77
N VAL A 61 -3.80 -12.92 2.78
CA VAL A 61 -5.09 -13.52 2.46
C VAL A 61 -5.54 -14.33 3.66
N THR A 62 -6.78 -14.09 4.10
CA THR A 62 -7.43 -14.87 5.15
C THR A 62 -8.54 -15.71 4.53
N VAL A 63 -8.51 -17.00 4.81
CA VAL A 63 -9.42 -18.02 4.28
C VAL A 63 -9.77 -19.03 5.38
N PRO A 64 -10.84 -19.82 5.21
CA PRO A 64 -11.12 -20.99 6.02
C PRO A 64 -9.93 -21.97 6.10
N VAL A 65 -9.85 -22.74 7.19
CA VAL A 65 -8.69 -23.59 7.51
C VAL A 65 -8.56 -24.85 6.64
N ASP A 66 -9.63 -25.22 5.94
CA ASP A 66 -9.70 -26.30 4.96
C ASP A 66 -9.16 -25.89 3.57
N VAL A 67 -8.81 -24.61 3.38
CA VAL A 67 -8.07 -24.15 2.20
C VAL A 67 -6.63 -24.68 2.21
N ASN A 68 -6.24 -25.35 1.13
CA ASN A 68 -4.91 -25.95 0.97
C ASN A 68 -4.03 -25.24 -0.08
N GLU A 69 -4.61 -24.38 -0.91
CA GLU A 69 -3.87 -23.60 -1.88
C GLU A 69 -4.47 -22.20 -2.06
N VAL A 70 -3.60 -21.19 -1.98
CA VAL A 70 -3.91 -19.79 -2.35
C VAL A 70 -2.94 -19.35 -3.43
N SER A 71 -3.47 -18.95 -4.57
CA SER A 71 -2.72 -18.42 -5.71
C SER A 71 -3.08 -16.96 -5.98
N LEU A 72 -2.11 -16.15 -6.38
CA LEU A 72 -2.23 -14.72 -6.61
C LEU A 72 -1.77 -14.36 -8.03
N SER A 73 -2.36 -13.32 -8.62
CA SER A 73 -2.00 -12.78 -9.94
C SER A 73 -2.23 -11.28 -9.98
N ILE A 74 -1.34 -10.52 -10.64
CA ILE A 74 -1.48 -9.07 -10.86
C ILE A 74 -1.61 -8.71 -12.35
N ASP A 75 -1.66 -9.71 -13.24
CA ASP A 75 -1.65 -9.55 -14.69
C ASP A 75 -2.92 -10.12 -15.36
N GLY A 76 -4.04 -10.09 -14.64
CA GLY A 76 -5.33 -10.59 -15.14
C GLY A 76 -5.40 -12.11 -15.26
N GLY A 77 -4.58 -12.84 -14.48
CA GLY A 77 -4.59 -14.30 -14.44
C GLY A 77 -3.71 -14.96 -15.51
N VAL A 78 -2.82 -14.21 -16.17
CA VAL A 78 -1.86 -14.75 -17.13
C VAL A 78 -0.77 -15.54 -16.40
N THR A 79 -0.24 -14.98 -15.31
CA THR A 79 0.69 -15.67 -14.41
C THR A 79 0.13 -15.77 -13.00
N TRP A 80 0.43 -16.89 -12.34
CA TRP A 80 -0.01 -17.18 -10.98
C TRP A 80 1.18 -17.56 -10.11
N VAL A 81 1.18 -17.02 -8.89
CA VAL A 81 2.16 -17.33 -7.85
C VAL A 81 1.45 -17.90 -6.64
N LYS A 82 2.08 -18.86 -5.95
CA LYS A 82 1.49 -19.48 -4.76
C LYS A 82 1.89 -18.70 -3.51
N ALA A 83 0.91 -18.36 -2.68
CA ALA A 83 1.16 -17.81 -1.36
C ALA A 83 1.77 -18.88 -0.43
N MET A 84 2.40 -18.40 0.63
CA MET A 84 2.90 -19.26 1.71
C MET A 84 1.95 -19.16 2.89
N GLN A 85 1.51 -20.31 3.40
CA GLN A 85 0.74 -20.34 4.64
C GLN A 85 1.62 -19.88 5.79
N SER A 86 1.06 -19.02 6.64
CA SER A 86 1.74 -18.53 7.84
C SER A 86 1.68 -19.56 8.97
N ALA A 87 2.28 -19.22 10.12
CA ALA A 87 2.12 -20.02 11.34
C ALA A 87 0.67 -20.05 11.86
N THR A 88 -0.17 -19.09 11.46
CA THR A 88 -1.60 -19.05 11.78
C THR A 88 -2.39 -19.77 10.67
N PRO A 89 -3.10 -20.87 10.98
CA PRO A 89 -3.95 -21.55 10.01
C PRO A 89 -4.97 -20.60 9.37
N GLY A 90 -5.21 -20.77 8.07
CA GLY A 90 -6.11 -19.91 7.30
C GLY A 90 -5.49 -18.55 6.89
N VAL A 91 -4.31 -18.19 7.37
CA VAL A 91 -3.61 -16.96 6.98
C VAL A 91 -2.45 -17.27 6.04
N TRP A 92 -2.46 -16.65 4.87
CA TRP A 92 -1.47 -16.82 3.81
C TRP A 92 -0.83 -15.48 3.48
N ASN A 93 0.49 -15.45 3.25
CA ASN A 93 1.21 -14.25 2.89
C ASN A 93 1.96 -14.45 1.57
N TYR A 94 2.11 -13.37 0.81
CA TYR A 94 2.96 -13.34 -0.36
C TYR A 94 3.56 -11.94 -0.54
N THR A 95 4.88 -11.87 -0.72
CA THR A 95 5.58 -10.65 -1.12
C THR A 95 6.12 -10.86 -2.52
N TRP A 96 5.82 -9.94 -3.44
CA TRP A 96 6.42 -10.00 -4.77
C TRP A 96 7.94 -9.87 -4.65
N PRO A 97 8.75 -10.86 -5.09
CA PRO A 97 10.19 -10.83 -4.85
C PRO A 97 10.93 -9.89 -5.81
N ARG A 98 10.32 -9.54 -6.94
CA ARG A 98 10.85 -8.58 -7.90
C ARG A 98 10.05 -7.29 -7.80
N ALA A 99 10.76 -6.18 -7.92
CA ALA A 99 10.16 -4.87 -8.07
C ALA A 99 9.17 -4.89 -9.24
N VAL A 100 7.95 -4.45 -8.94
CA VAL A 100 6.87 -4.19 -9.88
C VAL A 100 6.91 -2.69 -10.16
N ALA A 101 6.74 -2.30 -11.43
CA ALA A 101 6.78 -0.91 -11.81
C ALA A 101 5.58 -0.14 -11.24
N ASP A 102 5.73 1.16 -11.05
CA ASP A 102 4.65 2.04 -10.61
C ASP A 102 3.44 1.95 -11.55
N GLY A 103 2.26 2.08 -10.95
CA GLY A 103 0.98 2.03 -11.66
C GLY A 103 -0.15 1.42 -10.84
N ASP A 104 -1.33 1.41 -11.46
CA ASP A 104 -2.54 0.81 -10.92
C ASP A 104 -2.63 -0.67 -11.29
N TYR A 105 -2.93 -1.49 -10.30
CA TYR A 105 -3.03 -2.94 -10.43
C TYR A 105 -4.32 -3.49 -9.84
N THR A 106 -4.73 -4.64 -10.36
CA THR A 106 -5.77 -5.47 -9.74
C THR A 106 -5.16 -6.80 -9.36
N LEU A 107 -5.01 -7.04 -8.06
CA LEU A 107 -4.68 -8.35 -7.55
C LEU A 107 -5.91 -9.26 -7.69
N THR A 108 -5.71 -10.41 -8.32
CA THR A 108 -6.67 -11.52 -8.33
C THR A 108 -6.15 -12.65 -7.45
N VAL A 109 -6.94 -13.06 -6.46
CA VAL A 109 -6.65 -14.18 -5.56
C VAL A 109 -7.57 -15.34 -5.89
N LYS A 110 -7.02 -16.55 -5.95
CA LYS A 110 -7.77 -17.81 -6.09
C LYS A 110 -7.46 -18.72 -4.90
N ALA A 111 -8.49 -19.17 -4.20
CA ALA A 111 -8.37 -20.16 -3.13
C ALA A 111 -8.95 -21.51 -3.58
N THR A 112 -8.34 -22.61 -3.14
CA THR A 112 -8.80 -23.99 -3.36
C THR A 112 -8.77 -24.76 -2.05
N ASP A 113 -9.86 -25.45 -1.72
CA ASP A 113 -9.99 -26.25 -0.49
C ASP A 113 -9.62 -27.72 -0.67
N ASN A 114 -9.70 -28.48 0.42
CA ASN A 114 -9.44 -29.92 0.46
C ASN A 114 -10.46 -30.76 -0.35
N ALA A 115 -11.68 -30.27 -0.53
CA ALA A 115 -12.68 -30.92 -1.37
C ALA A 115 -12.52 -30.56 -2.87
N GLY A 116 -11.67 -29.58 -3.18
CA GLY A 116 -11.39 -29.08 -4.52
C GLY A 116 -12.31 -27.94 -4.97
N ASN A 117 -13.12 -27.37 -4.08
CA ASN A 117 -13.90 -26.18 -4.40
C ASN A 117 -12.96 -25.00 -4.62
N THR A 118 -13.34 -24.07 -5.50
CA THR A 118 -12.52 -22.89 -5.80
C THR A 118 -13.33 -21.61 -5.79
N VAL A 119 -12.71 -20.52 -5.36
CA VAL A 119 -13.29 -19.17 -5.39
C VAL A 119 -12.22 -18.15 -5.74
N THR A 120 -12.64 -17.02 -6.32
CA THR A 120 -11.76 -15.90 -6.63
C THR A 120 -12.24 -14.61 -5.96
N LYS A 121 -11.30 -13.73 -5.59
CA LYS A 121 -11.57 -12.39 -5.05
C LYS A 121 -10.52 -11.41 -5.60
N THR A 122 -10.89 -10.15 -5.79
CA THR A 122 -9.99 -9.12 -6.31
C THR A 122 -9.75 -8.00 -5.30
N LEU A 123 -8.59 -7.36 -5.38
CA LEU A 123 -8.24 -6.14 -4.65
C LEU A 123 -7.55 -5.17 -5.63
N GLY A 124 -8.05 -3.94 -5.73
CA GLY A 124 -7.35 -2.86 -6.44
C GLY A 124 -6.26 -2.27 -5.53
N PHE A 125 -5.09 -1.97 -6.09
CA PHE A 125 -4.00 -1.33 -5.38
C PHE A 125 -3.11 -0.54 -6.36
N THR A 126 -2.36 0.41 -5.82
CA THR A 126 -1.45 1.26 -6.61
C THR A 126 -0.06 1.19 -6.01
N ILE A 127 0.94 1.10 -6.89
CA ILE A 127 2.36 1.23 -6.53
C ILE A 127 2.80 2.60 -7.03
N ASP A 128 3.35 3.41 -6.13
CA ASP A 128 3.96 4.69 -6.45
C ASP A 128 5.20 4.90 -5.58
N THR A 129 6.36 4.70 -6.19
CA THR A 129 7.65 4.77 -5.52
C THR A 129 8.40 6.07 -5.83
N THR A 130 7.72 7.03 -6.47
CA THR A 130 8.36 8.21 -7.04
C THR A 130 7.95 9.47 -6.32
N LEU A 131 8.92 10.36 -6.12
CA LEU A 131 8.68 11.74 -5.70
C LEU A 131 9.83 12.61 -6.19
N SER A 132 9.52 13.70 -6.88
CA SER A 132 10.49 14.64 -7.40
C SER A 132 11.33 15.30 -6.30
N THR A 133 12.58 15.66 -6.61
CA THR A 133 13.39 16.51 -5.75
C THR A 133 12.91 17.96 -5.84
N PRO A 134 12.41 18.55 -4.74
CA PRO A 134 11.92 19.92 -4.75
C PRO A 134 13.06 20.90 -4.98
N VAL A 135 12.75 22.06 -5.56
CA VAL A 135 13.70 23.16 -5.74
C VAL A 135 13.13 24.43 -5.10
N ILE A 136 13.96 25.17 -4.38
CA ILE A 136 13.61 26.47 -3.80
C ILE A 136 14.38 27.59 -4.51
N VAL A 137 13.67 28.64 -4.91
CA VAL A 137 14.24 29.79 -5.61
C VAL A 137 13.69 31.08 -5.01
N LEU A 138 14.56 32.06 -4.76
CA LEU A 138 14.14 33.41 -4.38
C LEU A 138 13.32 34.02 -5.52
N ASP A 139 12.17 34.63 -5.22
CA ASP A 139 11.38 35.29 -6.25
C ASP A 139 12.18 36.44 -6.87
N SER A 140 12.21 36.48 -8.21
CA SER A 140 12.88 37.53 -8.98
C SER A 140 12.45 38.96 -8.64
N VAL A 141 11.25 39.16 -8.08
CA VAL A 141 10.81 40.51 -7.65
C VAL A 141 11.41 40.93 -6.31
N ASP A 142 11.87 39.96 -5.52
CA ASP A 142 12.50 40.15 -4.23
C ASP A 142 14.03 40.03 -4.30
N ASP A 143 14.57 39.39 -5.34
CA ASP A 143 16.00 39.37 -5.67
C ASP A 143 16.47 40.76 -6.13
N SER A 144 17.15 41.48 -5.23
CA SER A 144 17.37 42.92 -5.34
C SER A 144 18.82 43.23 -5.66
N GLY A 145 19.06 44.16 -6.60
CA GLY A 145 20.42 44.51 -7.00
C GLY A 145 20.83 43.72 -8.23
N VAL A 146 21.63 42.65 -8.06
CA VAL A 146 22.11 41.84 -9.19
C VAL A 146 21.24 40.60 -9.36
N PRO A 147 20.51 40.43 -10.49
CA PRO A 147 19.65 39.27 -10.68
C PRO A 147 20.42 37.93 -10.63
N GLY A 148 19.88 36.98 -9.90
CA GLY A 148 20.39 35.62 -9.74
C GLY A 148 21.49 35.46 -8.70
N ASP A 149 21.85 36.51 -7.95
CA ASP A 149 22.82 36.39 -6.85
C ASP A 149 22.18 35.94 -5.52
N ASN A 150 20.85 35.84 -5.48
CA ASN A 150 20.03 35.47 -4.33
C ASN A 150 20.16 36.46 -3.15
N MET A 151 20.53 37.71 -3.41
CA MET A 151 20.63 38.76 -2.40
C MET A 151 19.38 39.64 -2.41
N THR A 152 18.81 39.89 -1.23
CA THR A 152 17.58 40.68 -1.11
C THR A 152 17.70 41.77 -0.05
N ASN A 153 17.12 42.94 -0.35
CA ASN A 153 16.90 44.02 0.62
C ASN A 153 15.50 43.95 1.28
N ARG A 154 14.74 42.89 0.99
CA ARG A 154 13.44 42.63 1.61
C ARG A 154 13.64 41.81 2.88
N THR A 155 13.00 42.21 3.97
CA THR A 155 13.05 41.47 5.24
C THR A 155 12.05 40.31 5.29
N GLN A 156 11.12 40.22 4.33
CA GLN A 156 10.18 39.10 4.16
C GLN A 156 10.13 38.74 2.67
N PRO A 157 11.23 38.18 2.12
CA PRO A 157 11.26 37.77 0.73
C PRO A 157 10.33 36.58 0.49
N THR A 158 9.86 36.43 -0.74
CA THR A 158 9.07 35.30 -1.18
C THR A 158 9.96 34.30 -1.91
N PHE A 159 9.75 33.02 -1.65
CA PHE A 159 10.43 31.92 -2.31
C PHE A 159 9.41 31.09 -3.10
N ASN A 160 9.75 30.80 -4.35
CA ASN A 160 8.99 29.91 -5.21
C ASN A 160 9.53 28.49 -5.06
N LEU A 161 8.63 27.53 -4.81
CA LEU A 161 8.95 26.11 -4.70
C LEU A 161 8.54 25.40 -6.00
N GLN A 162 9.48 24.72 -6.61
CA GLN A 162 9.35 24.05 -7.91
C GLN A 162 9.55 22.54 -7.76
N HIS A 163 9.17 21.79 -8.79
CA HIS A 163 9.27 20.32 -8.83
C HIS A 163 8.54 19.66 -7.65
N ILE A 164 7.36 20.19 -7.31
CA ILE A 164 6.45 19.58 -6.35
C ILE A 164 5.42 18.81 -7.15
N ASP A 165 5.37 17.49 -6.96
CA ASP A 165 4.44 16.62 -7.67
C ASP A 165 2.98 16.91 -7.25
N ASP A 166 2.03 16.63 -8.14
CA ASP A 166 0.63 17.03 -7.98
C ASP A 166 -0.06 16.34 -6.79
N ASP A 167 0.42 15.16 -6.44
CA ASP A 167 -0.01 14.30 -5.32
C ASP A 167 0.74 14.56 -4.02
N ALA A 168 1.57 15.62 -3.95
CA ALA A 168 2.14 16.10 -2.70
C ALA A 168 1.03 16.43 -1.69
N VAL A 169 1.07 15.78 -0.52
CA VAL A 169 0.14 15.99 0.60
C VAL A 169 0.71 16.88 1.69
N SER A 170 2.04 17.07 1.71
CA SER A 170 2.71 17.98 2.64
C SER A 170 3.94 18.61 1.97
N VAL A 171 4.07 19.93 2.10
CA VAL A 171 5.22 20.70 1.62
C VAL A 171 5.62 21.68 2.73
N THR A 172 6.85 21.56 3.20
CA THR A 172 7.38 22.40 4.29
C THR A 172 8.72 23.01 3.92
N VAL A 173 9.02 24.17 4.50
CA VAL A 173 10.30 24.86 4.35
C VAL A 173 10.98 24.95 5.71
N SER A 174 12.21 24.44 5.79
CA SER A 174 13.08 24.62 6.96
C SER A 174 13.99 25.81 6.73
N VAL A 175 14.01 26.71 7.70
CA VAL A 175 14.82 27.94 7.70
C VAL A 175 15.83 27.84 8.83
N GLU A 176 17.11 27.84 8.49
CA GLU A 176 18.22 27.88 9.45
C GLU A 176 18.82 29.28 9.51
N TYR A 177 18.94 29.83 10.72
CA TYR A 177 19.59 31.09 11.01
C TYR A 177 20.26 31.05 12.38
N GLY A 178 21.51 31.49 12.47
CA GLY A 178 22.25 31.51 13.75
C GLY A 178 22.39 30.14 14.42
N GLY A 179 22.35 29.05 13.65
CA GLY A 179 22.41 27.67 14.14
C GLY A 179 21.10 27.12 14.71
N ALA A 180 19.98 27.83 14.54
CA ALA A 180 18.64 27.35 14.89
C ALA A 180 17.80 27.13 13.63
N THR A 181 17.07 26.01 13.59
CA THR A 181 16.17 25.66 12.47
C THR A 181 14.72 25.79 12.90
N THR A 182 13.90 26.44 12.07
CA THR A 182 12.44 26.48 12.23
C THR A 182 11.78 26.00 10.94
N THR A 183 10.73 25.19 11.05
CA THR A 183 10.00 24.63 9.90
C THR A 183 8.63 25.29 9.78
N PHE A 184 8.23 25.58 8.55
CA PHE A 184 6.97 26.22 8.21
C PHE A 184 6.26 25.45 7.10
N ASP A 185 4.93 25.48 7.09
CA ASP A 185 4.15 25.00 5.95
C ASP A 185 4.30 25.96 4.76
N ALA A 186 4.48 25.42 3.56
CA ALA A 186 4.39 26.20 2.34
C ALA A 186 2.92 26.48 1.98
N THR A 187 2.69 27.50 1.15
CA THR A 187 1.35 27.89 0.69
C THR A 187 1.17 27.50 -0.77
N LYS A 188 0.10 26.76 -1.09
CA LYS A 188 -0.29 26.46 -2.48
C LYS A 188 -1.24 27.56 -3.00
N GLY A 189 -0.75 28.37 -3.94
CA GLY A 189 -1.53 29.39 -4.64
C GLY A 189 -1.81 29.01 -6.10
N ALA A 190 -2.45 29.92 -6.85
CA ALA A 190 -2.70 29.72 -8.29
C ALA A 190 -1.42 29.62 -9.13
N GLY A 191 -0.32 30.21 -8.65
CA GLY A 191 1.00 30.20 -9.32
C GLY A 191 1.92 29.06 -8.88
N GLY A 192 1.44 28.12 -8.07
CA GLY A 192 2.25 27.04 -7.50
C GLY A 192 2.48 27.21 -5.99
N TRP A 193 3.51 26.52 -5.49
CA TRP A 193 3.86 26.52 -4.08
C TRP A 193 4.84 27.65 -3.76
N THR A 194 4.57 28.39 -2.69
CA THR A 194 5.42 29.51 -2.25
C THR A 194 5.64 29.48 -0.75
N PHE A 195 6.72 30.11 -0.30
CA PHE A 195 6.96 30.39 1.11
C PHE A 195 7.37 31.85 1.28
N THR A 196 6.73 32.54 2.23
CA THR A 196 7.14 33.86 2.70
C THR A 196 7.27 33.77 4.22
N PRO A 197 8.38 34.23 4.82
CA PRO A 197 8.55 34.21 6.26
C PRO A 197 7.42 34.96 6.96
N PRO A 198 6.82 34.42 8.04
CA PRO A 198 5.70 35.06 8.72
C PRO A 198 6.11 36.30 9.54
N VAL A 199 7.41 36.50 9.73
CA VAL A 199 8.00 37.63 10.45
C VAL A 199 9.19 38.17 9.68
N SER A 200 9.46 39.47 9.83
CA SER A 200 10.65 40.09 9.26
C SER A 200 11.93 39.45 9.81
N TRP A 201 12.77 39.04 8.88
CA TRP A 201 14.14 38.61 9.12
C TRP A 201 15.05 39.79 9.43
N VAL A 202 16.11 39.48 10.15
CA VAL A 202 17.23 40.39 10.41
C VAL A 202 18.31 40.16 9.36
N ASP A 203 19.33 41.01 9.36
CA ASP A 203 20.46 40.85 8.45
C ASP A 203 21.25 39.56 8.74
N GLY A 204 21.76 38.94 7.67
CA GLY A 204 22.62 37.76 7.72
C GLY A 204 22.23 36.67 6.73
N ASP A 205 22.99 35.59 6.76
CA ASP A 205 22.83 34.46 5.85
C ASP A 205 21.79 33.47 6.40
N TYR A 206 20.87 33.07 5.54
CA TYR A 206 19.83 32.07 5.83
C TYR A 206 20.04 30.86 4.92
N ILE A 207 19.94 29.66 5.48
CA ILE A 207 19.91 28.41 4.71
C ILE A 207 18.47 27.91 4.70
N LEU A 208 17.94 27.67 3.52
CA LEU A 208 16.59 27.14 3.35
C LEU A 208 16.64 25.78 2.66
N SER A 209 15.78 24.88 3.10
CA SER A 209 15.51 23.61 2.43
C SER A 209 14.02 23.31 2.41
N VAL A 210 13.59 22.54 1.41
CA VAL A 210 12.21 22.11 1.23
C VAL A 210 12.11 20.63 1.54
N SER A 211 11.04 20.23 2.21
CA SER A 211 10.66 18.83 2.38
C SER A 211 9.27 18.62 1.78
N VAL A 212 9.13 17.57 0.98
CA VAL A 212 7.86 17.15 0.38
C VAL A 212 7.53 15.73 0.82
N LYS A 213 6.24 15.47 1.02
CA LYS A 213 5.68 14.12 1.16
C LYS A 213 4.44 13.99 0.28
N ASP A 214 4.29 12.87 -0.42
CA ASP A 214 3.13 12.56 -1.25
C ASP A 214 2.12 11.61 -0.58
N ALA A 215 1.08 11.25 -1.34
CA ALA A 215 0.01 10.37 -0.91
C ALA A 215 0.51 8.96 -0.60
N ALA A 216 1.43 8.41 -1.40
CA ALA A 216 2.04 7.09 -1.16
C ALA A 216 2.99 7.11 0.05
N GLY A 217 3.38 8.30 0.51
CA GLY A 217 4.26 8.51 1.64
C GLY A 217 5.74 8.50 1.26
N ASN A 218 6.08 8.65 -0.02
CA ASN A 218 7.45 9.00 -0.41
C ASN A 218 7.80 10.36 0.21
N THR A 219 9.08 10.55 0.51
CA THR A 219 9.59 11.80 1.07
C THR A 219 10.82 12.26 0.30
N SER A 220 10.90 13.55 0.01
CA SER A 220 11.97 14.15 -0.78
C SER A 220 12.39 15.49 -0.19
N HIS A 221 13.68 15.83 -0.36
CA HIS A 221 14.29 17.03 0.22
C HIS A 221 15.22 17.71 -0.80
N SER A 222 15.25 19.05 -0.79
CA SER A 222 16.12 19.88 -1.65
C SER A 222 17.57 19.93 -1.17
#